data_AF-T1B6H9-F1
#
_entry.id   AF-T1B6H9-F1
#
_cell.length_a   1.000
_cell.length_b   1.000
_cell.length_c   1.000
_cell.angle_alpha   90.00
_cell.angle_beta   90.00
_cell.angle_gamma   90.00
#
_symmetry.space_group_name_H-M   'P 1'
#
loop_
_entity.id
_entity.type
_entity.pdbx_description
1 polymer ?
#
loop_
_entity_poly.entity_id
_entity_poly.type
_entity_poly.pdbx_seq_one_letter_code
_entity_poly.pdbx_strand_id
1 'polypeptide(L)'
;MKLQYFGDRRDFYKYDLLLELGRALQPPNGINVLPMLTADDGGNDGQLTGRVSARDATLFEFLRAGGPRQLGRVAEHFTQRGVPLRFVSEELIRKDDRAGYFARIEDQALADSIVFLDPDTGLKSESASRLNTRYLRYDELQTLFARMSSETVLVIYQ
;
A
#
# COMPACT_ATOMS: atom_id res chain seq x y z
N MET A 1 2.16 -6.92 2.21
CA MET A 1 1.24 -7.52 1.22
C MET A 1 1.97 -8.53 0.34
N LYS A 2 1.23 -9.43 -0.33
CA LYS A 2 1.77 -10.30 -1.40
C LYS A 2 1.05 -10.02 -2.71
N LEU A 3 1.78 -10.06 -3.82
CA LEU A 3 1.18 -9.80 -5.14
C LEU A 3 0.29 -10.94 -5.63
N GLN A 4 0.44 -12.16 -5.10
CA GLN A 4 -0.42 -13.29 -5.43
C GLN A 4 -1.89 -13.06 -5.02
N TYR A 5 -2.17 -12.19 -4.04
CA TYR A 5 -3.51 -11.88 -3.56
C TYR A 5 -4.09 -10.61 -4.20
N PHE A 6 -3.46 -10.13 -5.28
CA PHE A 6 -3.88 -8.90 -5.93
C PHE A 6 -5.34 -8.96 -6.37
N GLY A 7 -6.08 -7.90 -6.08
CA GLY A 7 -7.48 -7.75 -6.47
C GLY A 7 -8.46 -8.49 -5.58
N ASP A 8 -8.02 -9.05 -4.45
CA ASP A 8 -8.91 -9.65 -3.46
C ASP A 8 -9.82 -8.61 -2.77
N ARG A 9 -10.64 -9.10 -1.83
CA ARG A 9 -11.53 -8.23 -1.06
C ARG A 9 -10.80 -7.19 -0.22
N ARG A 10 -9.59 -7.50 0.29
CA ARG A 10 -8.80 -6.55 1.09
C ARG A 10 -8.23 -5.46 0.21
N ASP A 11 -7.77 -5.80 -0.99
CA ASP A 11 -7.34 -4.85 -2.00
C ASP A 11 -8.48 -3.92 -2.42
N PHE A 12 -9.69 -4.46 -2.59
CA PHE A 12 -10.86 -3.62 -2.86
C PHE A 12 -11.08 -2.57 -1.78
N TYR A 13 -11.11 -2.95 -0.49
CA TYR A 13 -11.28 -1.98 0.59
C TYR A 13 -10.13 -0.99 0.69
N LYS A 14 -8.89 -1.45 0.50
CA LYS A 14 -7.70 -0.60 0.48
C LYS A 14 -7.80 0.47 -0.59
N TYR A 15 -8.09 0.08 -1.82
CA TYR A 15 -8.13 1.02 -2.94
C TYR A 15 -9.35 1.94 -2.87
N ASP A 16 -10.49 1.44 -2.36
CA ASP A 16 -11.68 2.27 -2.13
C ASP A 16 -11.39 3.35 -1.07
N LEU A 17 -10.75 2.99 0.04
CA LEU A 17 -10.28 3.96 1.05
C LEU A 17 -9.31 4.98 0.47
N LEU A 18 -8.33 4.54 -0.32
CA LEU A 18 -7.35 5.45 -0.93
C LEU A 18 -8.00 6.43 -1.91
N LEU A 19 -9.02 6.01 -2.66
CA LEU A 19 -9.80 6.90 -3.52
C LEU A 19 -10.57 7.95 -2.70
N GLU A 20 -11.21 7.54 -1.61
CA GLU A 20 -11.91 8.46 -0.70
C GLU A 20 -10.94 9.50 -0.13
N LEU A 21 -9.80 9.06 0.42
CA LEU A 21 -8.79 9.95 1.00
C LEU A 21 -8.17 10.88 -0.04
N GLY A 22 -7.80 10.36 -1.20
CA GLY A 22 -7.20 11.16 -2.27
C GLY A 22 -8.13 12.25 -2.79
N ARG A 23 -9.44 11.99 -2.84
CA ARG A 23 -10.45 12.99 -3.20
C ARG A 23 -10.68 14.02 -2.11
N ALA A 24 -10.72 13.59 -0.85
CA ALA A 24 -11.02 14.46 0.26
C ALA A 24 -9.87 15.42 0.57
N LEU A 25 -8.63 14.93 0.48
CA LEU A 25 -7.45 15.68 0.91
C LEU A 25 -6.70 16.35 -0.25
N GLN A 26 -6.83 15.83 -1.48
CA GLN A 26 -6.17 16.34 -2.68
C GLN A 26 -4.69 16.72 -2.46
N PRO A 27 -3.86 15.81 -1.91
CA PRO A 27 -2.49 16.16 -1.53
C PRO A 27 -1.67 16.57 -2.77
N PRO A 28 -0.82 17.61 -2.68
CA PRO A 28 -0.02 18.09 -3.80
C PRO A 28 0.86 17.01 -4.45
N ASN A 29 1.46 16.14 -3.64
CA ASN A 29 2.31 15.05 -4.13
C ASN A 29 1.58 13.71 -4.29
N GLY A 30 0.24 13.73 -4.28
CA GLY A 30 -0.59 12.56 -4.51
C GLY A 30 -0.51 11.51 -3.39
N ILE A 31 -0.86 10.27 -3.76
CA ILE A 31 -0.77 9.09 -2.90
C ILE A 31 0.49 8.31 -3.23
N ASN A 32 1.34 8.12 -2.23
CA ASN A 32 2.58 7.35 -2.29
C ASN A 32 2.38 6.01 -1.59
N VAL A 33 2.20 4.96 -2.37
CA VAL A 33 2.06 3.59 -1.84
C VAL A 33 3.44 2.98 -1.70
N LEU A 34 3.76 2.53 -0.48
CA LEU A 34 4.95 1.79 -0.13
C LEU A 34 4.50 0.34 0.10
N PRO A 35 4.37 -0.46 -0.97
CA PRO A 35 3.91 -1.82 -0.82
C PRO A 35 5.00 -2.61 -0.10
N MET A 36 4.71 -3.05 1.11
CA MET A 36 5.66 -3.86 1.88
C MET A 36 5.59 -5.30 1.39
N LEU A 37 6.11 -5.51 0.18
CA LEU A 37 6.00 -6.76 -0.53
C LEU A 37 6.80 -7.86 0.16
N THR A 38 6.15 -9.00 0.37
CA THR A 38 6.80 -10.23 0.81
C THR A 38 6.69 -11.29 -0.27
N ALA A 39 7.60 -12.27 -0.24
CA ALA A 39 7.59 -13.37 -1.19
C ALA A 39 6.25 -14.13 -1.14
N ASP A 40 5.86 -14.67 -2.30
CA ASP A 40 4.70 -15.52 -2.41
C ASP A 40 4.89 -16.81 -1.60
N ASP A 41 3.80 -17.37 -1.08
CA ASP A 41 3.78 -18.64 -0.34
C ASP A 41 3.06 -19.77 -1.09
N GLY A 42 2.52 -19.50 -2.27
CA GLY A 42 1.75 -20.47 -3.06
C GLY A 42 0.37 -20.80 -2.49
N GLY A 43 -0.09 -20.07 -1.48
CA GLY A 43 -1.45 -20.19 -0.96
C GLY A 43 -2.53 -19.73 -1.95
N ASN A 44 -3.74 -20.29 -1.81
CA ASN A 44 -4.90 -20.01 -2.66
C ASN A 44 -5.91 -19.03 -2.05
N ASP A 45 -5.53 -18.35 -0.97
CA ASP A 45 -6.35 -17.29 -0.38
C ASP A 45 -6.50 -16.11 -1.36
N GLY A 46 -7.45 -15.20 -1.12
CA GLY A 46 -7.54 -13.93 -1.86
C GLY A 46 -8.56 -13.87 -3.00
N GLN A 47 -9.72 -14.52 -2.87
CA GLN A 47 -10.80 -14.33 -3.86
C GLN A 47 -11.62 -13.06 -3.59
N LEU A 48 -11.88 -12.27 -4.65
CA LEU A 48 -12.87 -11.19 -4.62
C LEU A 48 -14.29 -11.77 -4.72
N THR A 49 -14.83 -12.21 -3.59
CA THR A 49 -16.19 -12.78 -3.53
C THR A 49 -17.22 -11.73 -3.15
N GLY A 50 -18.20 -11.49 -4.03
CA GLY A 50 -19.39 -10.69 -3.75
C GLY A 50 -19.16 -9.18 -3.71
N ARG A 51 -20.02 -8.42 -4.40
CA ARG A 51 -19.99 -6.96 -4.38
C ARG A 51 -20.71 -6.43 -3.14
N VAL A 52 -20.10 -5.50 -2.41
CA VAL A 52 -20.78 -4.73 -1.37
C VAL A 52 -21.52 -3.57 -2.03
N SER A 53 -22.85 -3.53 -1.93
CA SER A 53 -23.75 -2.68 -2.74
C SER A 53 -23.59 -1.16 -2.55
N ALA A 54 -22.80 -0.70 -1.57
CA ALA A 54 -22.59 0.72 -1.26
C ALA A 54 -21.17 1.24 -1.61
N ARG A 55 -20.33 0.42 -2.23
CA ARG A 55 -18.92 0.73 -2.52
C ARG A 55 -18.70 0.93 -4.02
N ASP A 56 -17.54 1.47 -4.42
CA ASP A 56 -17.28 1.88 -5.80
C ASP A 56 -17.35 0.69 -6.78
N ALA A 57 -18.42 0.65 -7.59
CA ALA A 57 -18.67 -0.43 -8.53
C ALA A 57 -17.63 -0.45 -9.67
N THR A 58 -17.11 0.71 -10.08
CA THR A 58 -16.10 0.80 -11.13
C THR A 58 -14.79 0.21 -10.66
N LEU A 59 -14.36 0.52 -9.43
CA LEU A 59 -13.18 -0.08 -8.83
C LEU A 59 -13.36 -1.60 -8.66
N PHE A 60 -14.53 -2.05 -8.19
CA PHE A 60 -14.82 -3.47 -8.02
C PHE A 60 -14.66 -4.24 -9.34
N GLU A 61 -15.25 -3.72 -10.42
CA GLU A 61 -15.14 -4.33 -11.75
C GLU A 61 -13.71 -4.29 -12.31
N PHE A 62 -12.99 -3.19 -12.07
CA PHE A 62 -11.58 -3.08 -12.46
C PHE A 62 -10.71 -4.16 -11.81
N LEU A 63 -10.84 -4.35 -10.47
CA LEU A 63 -10.08 -5.38 -9.76
C LEU A 63 -10.50 -6.79 -10.17
N ARG A 64 -11.80 -7.02 -10.35
CA ARG A 64 -12.35 -8.30 -10.81
C ARG A 64 -11.86 -8.71 -12.20
N ALA A 65 -11.72 -7.75 -13.10
CA ALA A 65 -11.20 -7.97 -14.46
C ALA A 65 -9.65 -8.02 -14.50
N GLY A 66 -8.98 -7.69 -13.39
CA GLY A 66 -7.54 -7.74 -13.25
C GLY A 66 -7.01 -9.17 -13.09
N GLY A 67 -5.76 -9.36 -13.47
CA GLY A 67 -4.96 -10.52 -13.08
C GLY A 67 -3.96 -10.14 -11.99
N PRO A 68 -3.22 -11.10 -11.41
CA PRO A 68 -2.24 -10.80 -10.37
C PRO A 68 -1.13 -9.86 -10.89
N ARG A 69 -0.47 -9.14 -9.95
CA ARG A 69 0.71 -8.30 -10.21
C ARG A 69 0.45 -7.09 -11.13
N GLN A 70 -0.65 -6.37 -10.94
CA GLN A 70 -1.03 -5.25 -11.81
C GLN A 70 -1.00 -3.87 -11.13
N LEU A 71 0.03 -3.62 -10.30
CA LEU A 71 0.20 -2.35 -9.59
C LEU A 71 0.20 -1.13 -10.54
N GLY A 72 0.90 -1.22 -11.68
CA GLY A 72 0.89 -0.16 -12.69
C GLY A 72 -0.51 0.19 -13.22
N ARG A 73 -1.40 -0.81 -13.40
CA ARG A 73 -2.78 -0.56 -13.82
C ARG A 73 -3.62 0.09 -12.72
N VAL A 74 -3.32 -0.19 -11.45
CA VAL A 74 -3.97 0.51 -10.33
C VAL A 74 -3.60 1.99 -10.36
N ALA A 75 -2.31 2.31 -10.51
CA ALA A 75 -1.82 3.69 -10.59
C ALA A 75 -2.47 4.45 -11.77
N GLU A 76 -2.57 3.81 -12.94
CA GLU A 76 -3.25 4.36 -14.10
C GLU A 76 -4.75 4.59 -13.83
N HIS A 77 -5.44 3.59 -13.28
CA HIS A 77 -6.87 3.69 -12.95
C HIS A 77 -7.15 4.84 -11.97
N PHE A 78 -6.30 5.03 -10.98
CA PHE A 78 -6.39 6.14 -10.03
C PHE A 78 -6.19 7.50 -10.70
N THR A 79 -5.17 7.60 -11.56
CA THR A 79 -4.85 8.82 -12.32
C THR A 79 -6.02 9.23 -13.24
N GLN A 80 -6.61 8.27 -13.95
CA GLN A 80 -7.80 8.50 -14.79
C GLN A 80 -9.00 9.02 -14.01
N ARG A 81 -9.01 8.83 -12.68
CA ARG A 81 -10.07 9.30 -11.78
C ARG A 81 -9.72 10.57 -11.02
N GLY A 82 -8.63 11.24 -11.42
CA GLY A 82 -8.19 12.51 -10.82
C GLY A 82 -7.56 12.35 -9.44
N VAL A 83 -7.11 11.14 -9.09
CA VAL A 83 -6.41 10.86 -7.83
C VAL A 83 -5.03 10.32 -8.17
N PRO A 84 -3.97 11.14 -8.26
CA PRO A 84 -2.63 10.64 -8.56
C PRO A 84 -2.17 9.64 -7.49
N LEU A 85 -1.83 8.43 -7.92
CA LEU A 85 -1.29 7.37 -7.07
C LEU A 85 -0.04 6.80 -7.74
N ARG A 86 1.02 6.60 -6.96
CA ARG A 86 2.22 5.89 -7.42
C ARG A 86 2.69 4.86 -6.39
N PHE A 87 3.29 3.79 -6.88
CA PHE A 87 4.01 2.82 -6.05
C PHE A 87 5.47 3.24 -6.00
N VAL A 88 5.97 3.53 -4.79
CA VAL A 88 7.32 4.07 -4.57
C VAL A 88 8.40 3.01 -4.75
N SER A 89 8.06 1.74 -4.54
CA SER A 89 8.93 0.60 -4.79
C SER A 89 8.08 -0.63 -5.10
N GLU A 90 8.52 -1.47 -6.02
CA GLU A 90 7.96 -2.80 -6.25
C GLU A 90 8.94 -3.91 -5.82
N GLU A 91 9.96 -3.54 -5.02
CA GLU A 91 10.94 -4.48 -4.49
C GLU A 91 10.35 -5.31 -3.34
N LEU A 92 10.72 -6.59 -3.29
CA LEU A 92 10.47 -7.41 -2.11
C LEU A 92 11.30 -6.89 -0.93
N ILE A 93 10.68 -6.77 0.25
CA ILE A 93 11.43 -6.48 1.46
C ILE A 93 12.24 -7.71 1.85
N ARG A 94 13.55 -7.60 1.67
CA ARG A 94 14.51 -8.61 2.10
C ARG A 94 14.94 -8.35 3.53
N LYS A 95 15.21 -9.43 4.27
CA LYS A 95 15.62 -9.37 5.68
C LYS A 95 16.98 -8.66 5.86
N ASP A 96 17.90 -8.87 4.92
CA ASP A 96 19.26 -8.34 4.91
C ASP A 96 19.35 -6.88 4.45
N ASP A 97 18.40 -6.40 3.64
CA ASP A 97 18.37 -5.03 3.09
C ASP A 97 17.19 -4.19 3.58
N ARG A 98 16.56 -4.59 4.68
CA ARG A 98 15.33 -3.92 5.15
C ARG A 98 15.54 -2.44 5.47
N ALA A 99 16.68 -2.08 6.08
CA ALA A 99 17.00 -0.68 6.34
C ALA A 99 17.25 0.10 5.04
N GLY A 100 17.92 -0.53 4.06
CA GLY A 100 18.15 0.06 2.74
C GLY A 100 16.85 0.33 1.99
N TYR A 101 15.87 -0.58 2.05
CA TYR A 101 14.54 -0.38 1.47
C TYR A 101 13.90 0.94 1.93
N PHE A 102 13.90 1.22 3.24
CA PHE A 102 13.31 2.46 3.75
C PHE A 102 14.18 3.69 3.47
N ALA A 103 15.50 3.54 3.43
CA ALA A 103 16.42 4.62 3.13
C ALA A 103 16.34 5.10 1.67
N ARG A 104 15.99 4.21 0.73
CA ARG A 104 15.85 4.53 -0.70
C ARG A 104 14.57 5.28 -1.08
N ILE A 105 13.59 5.35 -0.19
CA ILE A 105 12.37 6.14 -0.42
C ILE A 105 12.78 7.61 -0.54
N GLU A 106 12.36 8.30 -1.58
CA GLU A 106 12.70 9.71 -1.81
C GLU A 106 11.91 10.63 -0.87
N ASP A 107 12.53 11.73 -0.41
CA ASP A 107 11.85 12.71 0.47
C ASP A 107 10.62 13.32 -0.19
N GLN A 108 10.63 13.50 -1.53
CA GLN A 108 9.46 13.98 -2.27
C GLN A 108 8.25 13.02 -2.18
N ALA A 109 8.48 11.73 -1.95
CA ALA A 109 7.41 10.77 -1.71
C ALA A 109 6.87 10.82 -0.28
N LEU A 110 7.54 11.54 0.62
CA LEU A 110 7.17 11.66 2.03
C LEU A 110 6.66 13.05 2.41
N ALA A 111 6.84 14.06 1.55
CA ALA A 111 6.35 15.41 1.76
C ALA A 111 4.99 15.63 1.09
N ASP A 112 4.09 16.34 1.78
CA ASP A 112 2.81 16.88 1.28
C ASP A 112 1.99 15.85 0.49
N SER A 113 1.94 14.63 1.02
CA SER A 113 1.34 13.47 0.37
C SER A 113 0.52 12.63 1.34
N ILE A 114 -0.25 11.68 0.80
CA ILE A 114 -0.70 10.53 1.57
C ILE A 114 0.36 9.44 1.41
N VAL A 115 1.04 9.08 2.49
CA VAL A 115 1.98 7.95 2.52
C VAL A 115 1.25 6.72 3.02
N PHE A 116 1.10 5.72 2.16
CA PHE A 116 0.35 4.50 2.47
C PHE A 116 1.29 3.30 2.60
N LEU A 117 1.31 2.68 3.78
CA LEU A 117 2.08 1.48 4.08
C LEU A 117 1.17 0.25 4.13
N ASP A 118 1.55 -0.79 3.40
CA ASP A 118 0.76 -2.04 3.27
C ASP A 118 1.53 -3.28 3.77
N PRO A 119 1.80 -3.38 5.09
CA PRO A 119 2.42 -4.56 5.69
C PRO A 119 1.52 -5.79 5.51
N ASP A 120 2.14 -6.98 5.48
CA ASP A 120 1.38 -8.23 5.31
C ASP A 120 0.62 -8.64 6.58
N THR A 121 1.07 -8.19 7.76
CA THR A 121 0.44 -8.52 9.06
C THR A 121 0.22 -7.29 9.95
N GLY A 122 0.43 -6.07 9.43
CA GLY A 122 0.30 -4.86 10.24
C GLY A 122 1.56 -4.50 11.05
N LEU A 123 1.35 -3.84 12.18
CA LEU A 123 2.41 -3.41 13.09
C LEU A 123 2.98 -4.59 13.88
N LYS A 124 4.30 -4.57 14.09
CA LYS A 124 5.00 -5.60 14.86
C LYS A 124 4.54 -5.58 16.33
N SER A 125 4.05 -6.72 16.83
CA SER A 125 3.89 -6.97 18.27
C SER A 125 5.20 -7.36 18.93
N GLU A 126 5.29 -7.27 20.26
CA GLU A 126 6.49 -7.65 21.02
C GLU A 126 6.90 -9.12 20.81
N SER A 127 5.92 -10.00 20.61
CA SER A 127 6.12 -11.45 20.43
C SER A 127 6.60 -11.85 19.03
N ALA A 128 6.51 -10.96 18.05
CA ALA A 128 6.97 -11.25 16.69
C ALA A 128 8.49 -11.15 16.57
N SER A 129 9.11 -12.08 15.83
CA SER A 129 10.55 -11.99 15.53
C SER A 129 10.88 -10.70 14.77
N ARG A 130 11.95 -10.00 15.20
CA ARG A 130 12.48 -8.80 14.50
C ARG A 130 12.89 -9.10 13.05
N LEU A 131 13.11 -10.37 12.72
CA LEU A 131 13.54 -10.84 11.41
C LEU A 131 12.35 -11.13 10.47
N ASN A 132 11.12 -11.01 10.95
CA ASN A 132 9.93 -11.24 10.16
C ASN A 132 9.59 -10.00 9.32
N THR A 133 9.70 -10.11 8.00
CA THR A 133 9.51 -9.00 7.07
C THR A 133 8.03 -8.63 6.84
N ARG A 134 7.09 -9.46 7.31
CA ARG A 134 5.64 -9.24 7.17
C ARG A 134 5.10 -8.10 8.02
N TYR A 135 5.79 -7.79 9.12
CA TYR A 135 5.39 -6.72 10.03
C TYR A 135 6.11 -5.42 9.68
N LEU A 136 5.47 -4.29 10.00
CA LEU A 136 6.10 -2.97 10.05
C LEU A 136 6.62 -2.69 11.46
N ARG A 137 7.89 -2.27 11.59
CA ARG A 137 8.51 -2.01 12.89
C ARG A 137 8.36 -0.55 13.29
N TYR A 138 8.34 -0.30 14.60
CA TYR A 138 8.20 1.05 15.13
C TYR A 138 9.39 1.96 14.83
N ASP A 139 10.62 1.43 14.84
CA ASP A 139 11.82 2.18 14.47
C ASP A 139 11.82 2.61 12.99
N GLU A 140 11.24 1.80 12.11
CA GLU A 140 11.05 2.15 10.69
C GLU A 140 10.02 3.24 10.51
N LEU A 141 8.92 3.17 11.27
CA LEU A 141 7.92 4.21 11.31
C LEU A 141 8.49 5.53 11.79
N GLN A 142 9.27 5.53 12.87
CA GLN A 142 9.94 6.73 13.36
C GLN A 142 10.89 7.31 12.31
N THR A 143 11.63 6.46 11.60
CA THR A 143 12.54 6.88 10.53
C THR A 143 11.80 7.54 9.38
N LEU A 144 10.67 6.98 8.95
CA LEU A 144 9.83 7.58 7.91
C LEU A 144 9.18 8.88 8.39
N PHE A 145 8.58 8.85 9.58
CA PHE A 145 7.86 9.99 10.15
C PHE A 145 8.76 11.20 10.35
N ALA A 146 10.02 11.00 10.77
CA ALA A 146 11.01 12.07 10.91
C ALA A 146 11.35 12.80 9.60
N ARG A 147 11.00 12.22 8.44
CA ARG A 147 11.26 12.77 7.10
C ARG A 147 10.00 13.34 6.44
N MET A 148 8.84 13.20 7.07
CA MET A 148 7.56 13.70 6.54
C MET A 148 7.40 15.19 6.83
N SER A 149 6.70 15.91 5.96
CA SER A 149 6.25 17.28 6.25
C SER A 149 5.04 17.27 7.19
N SER A 150 4.69 18.44 7.74
CA SER A 150 3.52 18.58 8.63
C SER A 150 2.18 18.27 7.96
N GLU A 151 2.12 18.41 6.63
CA GLU A 151 0.91 18.20 5.84
C GLU A 151 0.77 16.74 5.34
N THR A 152 1.76 15.90 5.60
CA THR A 152 1.72 14.51 5.19
C THR A 152 0.79 13.69 6.08
N VAL A 153 -0.05 12.88 5.45
CA VAL A 153 -0.90 11.89 6.14
C VAL A 153 -0.29 10.51 5.99
N LEU A 154 0.04 9.88 7.11
CA LEU A 154 0.49 8.49 7.15
C LEU A 154 -0.67 7.54 7.37
N VAL A 155 -0.84 6.57 6.47
CA VAL A 155 -1.85 5.51 6.56
C VAL A 155 -1.15 4.16 6.63
N ILE A 156 -1.53 3.34 7.60
CA ILE A 156 -1.00 1.97 7.78
C ILE A 156 -2.19 1.02 7.70
N TYR A 157 -2.17 0.12 6.73
CA TYR A 157 -3.24 -0.85 6.51
C TYR A 157 -2.93 -2.18 7.21
N GLN A 158 -3.93 -2.77 7.87
CA GLN A 158 -3.82 -4.02 8.64
C GLN A 158 -5.12 -4.81 8.57
#